data_AF-A0A1J4V975-F1
#
_entry.id   AF-A0A1J4V975-F1
#
_cell.length_a   1.000
_cell.length_b   1.000
_cell.length_c   1.000
_cell.angle_alpha   90.00
_cell.angle_beta   90.00
_cell.angle_gamma   90.00
#
_symmetry.space_group_name_H-M   'P 1'
#
loop_
_entity.id
_entity.type
_entity.pdbx_description
1 polymer ?
#
loop_
_entity_poly.entity_id
_entity_poly.type
_entity_poly.pdbx_seq_one_letter_code
_entity_poly.pdbx_strand_id
1 'polypeptide(L)'
;MEKFEGDFLKDKYWGNKEFLEAADISARRTKKREGENVPNIPPERIENYLDRFKEITDREDPEKREHGIAAIERLVEKKYIIKPKNISDDYIKNVLLGNEAELLGYEREDVKDEQIRKIVLDSLENKIHSPLNTYRVPAELRESLENMIIIDQKSRMKQWLEYLTGEEARHAPAALRYWAFAEMLKQGDYDPVRGEYNKRTDATVAIFPELDQQALALVFDEVERRRTGKSSTLSTGDNAQQDELRRLLQNENFGKLYAFMQEYVRSLKLPTERLIITNGEWKLFPKDSSPSDLTAPLQGYQTK
;
A
#
# COMPACT_ATOMS: atom_id res chain seq x y z
N MET A 1 25.07 -4.53 -12.10
CA MET A 1 23.71 -4.36 -11.54
C MET A 1 23.35 -5.55 -10.65
N GLU A 2 23.57 -6.79 -11.12
CA GLU A 2 23.33 -8.04 -10.35
C GLU A 2 23.97 -8.06 -8.95
N LYS A 3 25.24 -7.67 -8.85
CA LYS A 3 25.92 -7.58 -7.53
C LYS A 3 25.20 -6.67 -6.53
N PHE A 4 24.65 -5.54 -6.99
CA PHE A 4 23.87 -4.65 -6.13
C PHE A 4 22.57 -5.32 -5.67
N GLU A 5 21.83 -5.97 -6.58
CA GLU A 5 20.56 -6.61 -6.26
C GLU A 5 20.70 -7.73 -5.23
N GLY A 6 21.70 -8.59 -5.41
CA GLY A 6 22.00 -9.69 -4.50
C GLY A 6 22.41 -9.20 -3.10
N ASP A 7 23.36 -8.27 -3.04
CA ASP A 7 23.84 -7.70 -1.77
C ASP A 7 22.70 -6.94 -1.05
N PHE A 8 21.87 -6.21 -1.79
CA PHE A 8 20.75 -5.47 -1.23
C PHE A 8 19.72 -6.41 -0.58
N LEU A 9 19.23 -7.43 -1.28
CA LEU A 9 18.27 -8.37 -0.67
C LEU A 9 18.88 -9.20 0.45
N LYS A 10 20.18 -9.51 0.38
CA LYS A 10 20.87 -10.22 1.44
C LYS A 10 20.78 -9.44 2.75
N ASP A 11 21.12 -8.16 2.73
CA ASP A 11 21.09 -7.29 3.90
C ASP A 11 19.66 -7.11 4.44
N LYS A 12 18.64 -7.13 3.58
CA LYS A 12 17.24 -6.95 3.96
C LYS A 12 16.56 -8.20 4.48
N TYR A 13 16.82 -9.34 3.86
CA TYR A 13 15.93 -10.50 3.98
C TYR A 13 16.65 -11.82 4.25
N TRP A 14 17.98 -11.91 4.20
CA TRP A 14 18.64 -13.20 4.45
C TRP A 14 18.43 -13.73 5.87
N GLY A 15 18.21 -12.84 6.86
CA GLY A 15 17.80 -13.23 8.21
C GLY A 15 16.30 -13.55 8.37
N ASN A 16 15.49 -13.35 7.34
CA ASN A 16 14.05 -13.55 7.37
C ASN A 16 13.68 -15.00 6.98
N LYS A 17 13.05 -15.73 7.91
CA LYS A 17 12.68 -17.13 7.71
C LYS A 17 11.77 -17.36 6.50
N GLU A 18 10.78 -16.48 6.29
CA GLU A 18 9.85 -16.63 5.15
C GLU A 18 10.56 -16.42 3.81
N PHE A 19 11.51 -15.48 3.75
CA PHE A 19 12.32 -15.25 2.57
C PHE A 19 13.24 -16.45 2.29
N LEU A 20 13.90 -16.99 3.31
CA LEU A 20 14.73 -18.19 3.18
C LEU A 20 13.93 -19.38 2.65
N GLU A 21 12.74 -19.61 3.19
CA GLU A 21 11.84 -20.66 2.71
C GLU A 21 11.43 -20.44 1.24
N ALA A 22 11.14 -19.20 0.86
CA ALA A 22 10.81 -18.85 -0.53
C ALA A 22 12.00 -19.06 -1.48
N ALA A 23 13.21 -18.69 -1.07
CA ALA A 23 14.44 -18.92 -1.83
C ALA A 23 14.74 -20.42 -2.00
N ASP A 24 14.54 -21.23 -0.95
CA ASP A 24 14.69 -22.69 -1.03
C ASP A 24 13.65 -23.36 -1.93
N ILE A 25 12.39 -22.89 -1.89
CA ILE A 25 11.35 -23.34 -2.82
C ILE A 25 11.74 -23.00 -4.25
N SER A 26 12.28 -21.80 -4.49
CA SER A 26 12.78 -21.38 -5.80
C SER A 26 13.86 -22.33 -6.30
N ALA A 27 14.89 -22.60 -5.48
CA ALA A 27 15.98 -23.50 -5.84
C ALA A 27 15.53 -24.93 -6.16
N ARG A 28 14.56 -25.47 -5.41
CA ARG A 28 13.97 -26.79 -5.70
C ARG A 28 13.26 -26.82 -7.06
N ARG A 29 12.60 -25.71 -7.44
CA ARG A 29 11.93 -25.58 -8.74
C ARG A 29 12.94 -25.51 -9.88
N THR A 30 14.02 -24.76 -9.71
CA THR A 30 15.14 -24.68 -10.66
C THR A 30 15.74 -26.06 -10.90
N LYS A 31 16.08 -26.79 -9.82
CA LYS A 31 16.56 -28.18 -9.92
C LYS A 31 15.62 -29.10 -10.70
N LYS A 32 14.30 -28.98 -10.49
CA LYS A 32 13.33 -29.80 -11.20
C LYS A 32 13.23 -29.46 -12.70
N ARG A 33 13.44 -28.20 -13.07
CA ARG A 33 13.30 -27.71 -14.44
C ARG A 33 14.57 -27.91 -15.27
N GLU A 34 15.72 -27.57 -14.69
CA GLU A 34 17.01 -27.50 -15.38
C GLU A 34 17.93 -28.67 -15.03
N GLY A 35 17.62 -29.43 -13.98
CA GLY A 35 18.46 -30.54 -13.49
C GLY A 35 19.64 -30.08 -12.63
N GLU A 36 19.91 -28.78 -12.56
CA GLU A 36 21.04 -28.20 -11.85
C GLU A 36 20.74 -27.90 -10.37
N ASN A 37 21.71 -28.15 -9.49
CA ASN A 37 21.57 -27.80 -8.07
C ASN A 37 22.05 -26.37 -7.85
N VAL A 38 21.15 -25.49 -7.40
CA VAL A 38 21.53 -24.17 -6.88
C VAL A 38 22.28 -24.35 -5.55
N PRO A 39 23.51 -23.83 -5.39
CA PRO A 39 24.24 -23.90 -4.13
C PRO A 39 23.47 -23.28 -2.96
N ASN A 40 23.67 -23.82 -1.75
CA ASN A 40 23.03 -23.29 -0.55
C ASN A 40 23.86 -22.17 0.09
N ILE A 41 24.16 -21.12 -0.67
CA ILE A 41 24.84 -19.92 -0.19
C ILE A 41 24.03 -18.66 -0.55
N PRO A 42 24.12 -17.58 0.23
CA PRO A 42 23.24 -16.42 0.08
C PRO A 42 23.21 -15.81 -1.33
N PRO A 43 24.36 -15.52 -1.97
CA PRO A 43 24.34 -14.88 -3.30
C PRO A 43 23.58 -15.71 -4.33
N GLU A 44 23.92 -16.99 -4.47
CA GLU A 44 23.31 -17.93 -5.42
C GLU A 44 21.81 -18.15 -5.16
N ARG A 45 21.41 -18.25 -3.89
CA ARG A 45 20.01 -18.43 -3.51
C ARG A 45 19.16 -17.20 -3.85
N ILE A 46 19.71 -16.01 -3.59
CA ILE A 46 19.04 -14.73 -3.82
C ILE A 46 18.95 -14.45 -5.32
N GLU A 47 20.03 -14.66 -6.06
CA GLU A 47 20.07 -14.49 -7.51
C GLU A 47 19.06 -15.42 -8.19
N ASN A 48 19.08 -16.71 -7.88
CA ASN A 48 18.08 -17.65 -8.39
C ASN A 48 16.64 -17.26 -7.98
N TYR A 49 16.43 -16.67 -6.80
CA TYR A 49 15.10 -16.18 -6.40
C TYR A 49 14.67 -14.98 -7.25
N LEU A 50 15.57 -14.01 -7.46
CA LEU A 50 15.33 -12.82 -8.27
C LEU A 50 15.11 -13.16 -9.74
N ASP A 51 15.88 -14.08 -10.29
CA ASP A 51 15.71 -14.52 -11.68
C ASP A 51 14.36 -15.17 -11.87
N ARG A 52 13.94 -16.04 -10.95
CA ARG A 52 12.60 -16.62 -10.96
C ARG A 52 11.50 -15.58 -10.79
N PHE A 53 11.75 -14.49 -10.05
CA PHE A 53 10.83 -13.37 -9.94
C PHE A 53 10.74 -12.58 -11.26
N LYS A 54 11.86 -12.25 -11.91
CA LYS A 54 11.92 -11.60 -13.23
C LYS A 54 11.29 -12.48 -14.31
N GLU A 55 11.55 -13.78 -14.30
CA GLU A 55 10.93 -14.76 -15.19
C GLU A 55 9.41 -14.85 -15.05
N ILE A 56 8.81 -14.30 -13.99
CA ILE A 56 7.35 -14.22 -13.81
C ILE A 56 6.86 -12.83 -14.19
N THR A 57 7.52 -11.80 -13.67
CA THR A 57 7.06 -10.41 -13.74
C THR A 57 7.44 -9.70 -15.04
N ASP A 58 8.53 -10.12 -15.68
CA ASP A 58 9.10 -9.46 -16.86
C ASP A 58 9.04 -10.38 -18.11
N ARG A 59 8.12 -11.35 -18.13
CA ARG A 59 7.91 -12.21 -19.31
C ARG A 59 7.53 -11.39 -20.54
N GLU A 60 8.16 -11.70 -21.67
CA GLU A 60 7.82 -11.10 -22.97
C GLU A 60 6.41 -11.49 -23.42
N ASP A 61 6.04 -12.76 -23.26
CA ASP A 61 4.70 -13.30 -23.55
C ASP A 61 3.67 -12.71 -22.57
N PRO A 62 2.73 -11.85 -23.04
CA PRO A 62 1.81 -11.14 -22.17
C PRO A 62 0.83 -12.06 -21.42
N GLU A 63 0.32 -13.11 -22.07
CA GLU A 63 -0.61 -14.04 -21.44
C GLU A 63 0.07 -14.84 -20.34
N LYS A 64 1.29 -15.32 -20.59
CA LYS A 64 2.08 -16.03 -19.57
C LYS A 64 2.51 -15.10 -18.44
N ARG A 65 2.72 -13.82 -18.72
CA ARG A 65 3.02 -12.79 -17.71
C ARG A 65 1.83 -12.57 -16.81
N GLU A 66 0.66 -12.29 -17.40
CA GLU A 66 -0.59 -12.06 -16.68
C GLU A 66 -0.95 -13.26 -15.80
N HIS A 67 -0.85 -14.47 -16.32
CA HIS A 67 -1.08 -15.68 -15.53
C HIS A 67 -0.09 -15.80 -14.35
N GLY A 68 1.16 -15.39 -14.55
CA GLY A 68 2.18 -15.35 -13.50
C GLY A 68 1.88 -14.32 -12.42
N ILE A 69 1.49 -13.11 -12.82
CA ILE A 69 1.11 -12.01 -11.92
C ILE A 69 -0.15 -12.38 -11.13
N ALA A 70 -1.17 -12.96 -11.79
CA ALA A 70 -2.37 -13.44 -11.13
C ALA A 70 -2.08 -14.52 -10.07
N ALA A 71 -1.05 -15.34 -10.28
CA ALA A 71 -0.61 -16.31 -9.27
C ALA A 71 0.03 -15.61 -8.05
N ILE A 72 0.82 -14.55 -8.26
CA ILE A 72 1.37 -13.71 -7.18
C ILE A 72 0.22 -13.03 -6.43
N GLU A 73 -0.70 -12.40 -7.15
CA GLU A 73 -1.86 -11.71 -6.58
C GLU A 73 -2.63 -12.63 -5.63
N ARG A 74 -3.02 -13.83 -6.06
CA ARG A 74 -3.73 -14.81 -5.20
C ARG A 74 -2.97 -15.17 -3.93
N LEU A 75 -1.64 -15.32 -4.00
CA LEU A 75 -0.81 -15.66 -2.84
C LEU A 75 -0.76 -14.50 -1.84
N VAL A 76 -0.62 -13.29 -2.34
CA VAL A 76 -0.54 -12.07 -1.54
C VAL A 76 -1.89 -11.75 -0.94
N GLU A 77 -2.97 -11.85 -1.72
CA GLU A 77 -4.35 -11.65 -1.25
C GLU A 77 -4.66 -12.53 -0.03
N LYS A 78 -4.35 -13.82 -0.15
CA LYS A 78 -4.58 -14.80 0.92
C LYS A 78 -3.86 -14.46 2.21
N LYS A 79 -2.71 -13.79 2.13
CA LYS A 79 -1.85 -13.48 3.27
C LYS A 79 -2.13 -12.10 3.89
N TYR A 80 -2.31 -11.07 3.06
CA TYR A 80 -2.28 -9.67 3.49
C TYR A 80 -3.64 -8.97 3.48
N ILE A 81 -4.63 -9.49 2.76
CA ILE A 81 -5.99 -8.92 2.77
C ILE A 81 -6.72 -9.36 4.03
N ILE A 82 -7.39 -8.41 4.67
CA ILE A 82 -8.17 -8.68 5.87
C ILE A 82 -9.27 -9.72 5.58
N LYS A 83 -9.53 -10.59 6.56
CA LYS A 83 -10.62 -11.56 6.48
C LYS A 83 -11.87 -10.96 7.14
N PRO A 84 -13.09 -11.21 6.63
CA PRO A 84 -14.33 -10.69 7.21
C PRO A 84 -14.42 -10.90 8.73
N LYS A 85 -14.09 -12.12 9.19
CA LYS A 85 -14.08 -12.48 10.62
C LYS A 85 -13.11 -11.69 11.51
N ASN A 86 -12.14 -11.00 10.92
CA ASN A 86 -11.17 -10.18 11.64
C ASN A 86 -11.59 -8.70 11.70
N ILE A 87 -12.69 -8.32 11.05
CA ILE A 87 -13.28 -6.98 11.11
C ILE A 87 -14.20 -6.93 12.33
N SER A 88 -13.91 -6.05 13.28
CA SER A 88 -14.68 -5.95 14.53
C SER A 88 -15.99 -5.19 14.34
N ASP A 89 -16.98 -5.51 15.18
CA ASP A 89 -18.24 -4.76 15.27
C ASP A 89 -17.98 -3.29 15.61
N ASP A 90 -17.03 -3.02 16.50
CA ASP A 90 -16.66 -1.66 16.89
C ASP A 90 -16.12 -0.85 15.71
N TYR A 91 -15.34 -1.48 14.82
CA TYR A 91 -14.91 -0.82 13.59
C TYR A 91 -16.10 -0.46 12.71
N ILE A 92 -17.03 -1.40 12.50
CA ILE A 92 -18.22 -1.14 11.69
C ILE A 92 -19.06 -0.01 12.30
N LYS A 93 -19.27 -0.02 13.61
CA LYS A 93 -19.97 1.07 14.32
C LYS A 93 -19.27 2.41 14.15
N ASN A 94 -17.94 2.46 14.20
CA ASN A 94 -17.17 3.68 13.93
C ASN A 94 -17.31 4.15 12.48
N VAL A 95 -17.40 3.23 11.51
CA VAL A 95 -17.71 3.58 10.11
C VAL A 95 -19.10 4.20 10.00
N LEU A 96 -20.12 3.64 10.66
CA LEU A 96 -21.46 4.22 10.68
C LEU A 96 -21.48 5.62 11.29
N LEU A 97 -20.75 5.81 12.39
CA LEU A 97 -20.60 7.12 13.04
C LEU A 97 -19.89 8.13 12.12
N GLY A 98 -18.83 7.73 11.44
CA GLY A 98 -18.12 8.58 10.48
C GLY A 98 -18.98 8.96 9.26
N ASN A 99 -19.74 8.01 8.72
CA ASN A 99 -20.67 8.29 7.61
C ASN A 99 -21.78 9.26 8.03
N GLU A 100 -22.28 9.16 9.27
CA GLU A 100 -23.27 10.12 9.79
C GLU A 100 -22.65 11.51 9.99
N ALA A 101 -21.39 11.60 10.40
CA ALA A 101 -20.66 12.87 10.50
C ALA A 101 -20.62 13.59 9.14
N GLU A 102 -20.27 12.86 8.07
CA GLU A 102 -20.24 13.38 6.69
C GLU A 102 -21.63 13.85 6.23
N LEU A 103 -22.69 13.11 6.56
CA LEU A 103 -24.07 13.51 6.25
C LEU A 103 -24.49 14.82 6.92
N LEU A 104 -23.92 15.11 8.10
CA LEU A 104 -24.15 16.35 8.85
C LEU A 104 -23.19 17.48 8.45
N GLY A 105 -22.27 17.22 7.51
CA GLY A 105 -21.31 18.21 7.00
C GLY A 105 -20.01 18.31 7.80
N TYR A 106 -19.71 17.32 8.64
CA TYR A 106 -18.43 17.21 9.36
C TYR A 106 -17.48 16.24 8.63
N GLU A 107 -16.18 16.41 8.86
CA GLU A 107 -15.21 15.39 8.49
C GLU A 107 -15.25 14.23 9.49
N ARG A 108 -14.86 13.02 9.06
CA ARG A 108 -14.81 11.85 9.96
C ARG A 108 -13.89 12.07 11.17
N GLU A 109 -12.84 12.87 10.99
CA GLU A 109 -11.89 13.17 12.05
C GLU A 109 -12.47 14.09 13.13
N ASP A 110 -13.47 14.91 12.80
CA ASP A 110 -14.11 15.84 13.72
C ASP A 110 -14.85 15.11 14.86
N VAL A 111 -15.16 13.82 14.69
CA VAL A 111 -15.76 12.95 15.72
C VAL A 111 -14.82 12.71 16.91
N LYS A 112 -13.56 13.15 16.83
CA LYS A 112 -12.64 13.23 17.98
C LYS A 112 -13.04 14.33 18.97
N ASP A 113 -13.70 15.40 18.50
CA ASP A 113 -14.27 16.44 19.36
C ASP A 113 -15.52 15.92 20.07
N GLU A 114 -15.60 16.13 21.38
CA GLU A 114 -16.67 15.57 22.22
C GLU A 114 -18.05 16.17 21.91
N GLN A 115 -18.11 17.46 21.53
CA GLN A 115 -19.36 18.13 21.19
C GLN A 115 -19.90 17.64 19.84
N ILE A 116 -19.03 17.58 18.83
CA ILE A 116 -19.38 17.08 17.50
C ILE A 116 -19.78 15.61 17.60
N ARG A 117 -18.99 14.79 18.29
CA ARG A 117 -19.30 13.38 18.53
C ARG A 117 -20.69 13.18 19.12
N LYS A 118 -21.09 14.00 20.09
CA LYS A 118 -22.42 13.91 20.71
C LYS A 118 -23.53 14.20 19.71
N ILE A 119 -23.40 15.26 18.91
CA ILE A 119 -24.38 15.62 17.88
C ILE A 119 -24.54 14.49 16.85
N VAL A 120 -23.42 13.96 16.37
CA VAL A 120 -23.41 12.87 15.38
C VAL A 120 -24.01 11.59 15.97
N LEU A 121 -23.64 11.26 17.21
CA LEU A 121 -24.15 10.07 17.92
C LEU A 121 -25.67 10.18 18.12
N ASP A 122 -26.17 11.32 18.60
CA ASP A 122 -27.60 11.57 18.80
C ASP A 122 -28.37 11.41 17.47
N SER A 123 -27.84 11.94 16.35
CA SER A 123 -28.43 11.77 15.01
C SER A 123 -28.49 10.30 14.59
N LEU A 124 -27.36 9.59 14.72
CA LEU A 124 -27.26 8.18 14.33
C LEU A 124 -28.17 7.28 15.16
N GLU A 125 -28.17 7.44 16.49
CA GLU A 125 -28.99 6.63 17.41
C GLU A 125 -30.49 6.83 17.17
N ASN A 126 -30.92 8.05 16.85
CA ASN A 126 -32.29 8.35 16.44
C ASN A 126 -32.65 7.63 15.13
N LYS A 127 -31.74 7.62 14.14
CA LYS A 127 -31.96 6.98 12.83
C LYS A 127 -32.02 5.45 12.92
N ILE A 128 -31.16 4.83 13.73
CA ILE A 128 -31.15 3.37 13.93
C ILE A 128 -32.11 2.90 15.03
N HIS A 129 -32.76 3.84 15.73
CA HIS A 129 -33.69 3.59 16.83
C HIS A 129 -33.09 2.72 17.95
N SER A 130 -31.80 2.90 18.24
CA SER A 130 -31.05 2.08 19.21
C SER A 130 -29.75 2.77 19.64
N PRO A 131 -29.31 2.63 20.91
CA PRO A 131 -27.99 3.07 21.32
C PRO A 131 -26.87 2.34 20.58
N LEU A 132 -25.90 3.06 20.04
CA LEU A 132 -24.85 2.53 19.15
C LEU A 132 -24.00 1.44 19.82
N ASN A 133 -23.75 1.59 21.12
CA ASN A 133 -22.99 0.61 21.91
C ASN A 133 -23.69 -0.77 21.94
N THR A 134 -25.01 -0.80 22.02
CA THR A 134 -25.83 -2.03 22.02
C THR A 134 -26.35 -2.44 20.65
N TYR A 135 -26.22 -1.55 19.66
CA TYR A 135 -26.70 -1.81 18.31
C TYR A 135 -26.05 -3.05 17.71
N ARG A 136 -26.89 -3.98 17.25
CA ARG A 136 -26.45 -5.17 16.51
C ARG A 136 -26.52 -4.86 15.03
N VAL A 137 -25.35 -4.78 14.40
CA VAL A 137 -25.23 -4.51 12.96
C VAL A 137 -25.96 -5.61 12.17
N PRO A 138 -26.93 -5.26 11.31
CA PRO A 138 -27.59 -6.20 10.42
C PRO A 138 -26.59 -6.94 9.53
N ALA A 139 -26.84 -8.23 9.25
CA ALA A 139 -25.91 -9.07 8.49
C ALA A 139 -25.60 -8.50 7.09
N GLU A 140 -26.61 -8.00 6.39
CA GLU A 140 -26.47 -7.40 5.05
C GLU A 140 -25.59 -6.14 5.06
N LEU A 141 -25.81 -5.25 6.03
CA LEU A 141 -25.01 -4.04 6.20
C LEU A 141 -23.57 -4.38 6.54
N ARG A 142 -23.37 -5.37 7.42
CA ARG A 142 -22.05 -5.89 7.75
C ARG A 142 -21.34 -6.42 6.51
N GLU A 143 -21.97 -7.33 5.78
CA GLU A 143 -21.39 -7.94 4.59
C GLU A 143 -21.03 -6.89 3.53
N SER A 144 -21.90 -5.88 3.33
CA SER A 144 -21.63 -4.77 2.41
C SER A 144 -20.36 -3.98 2.80
N LEU A 145 -20.22 -3.62 4.07
CA LEU A 145 -19.05 -2.88 4.56
C LEU A 145 -17.78 -3.72 4.55
N GLU A 146 -17.86 -5.00 4.94
CA GLU A 146 -16.74 -5.94 4.87
C GLU A 146 -16.24 -6.10 3.42
N ASN A 147 -17.17 -6.25 2.47
CA ASN A 147 -16.84 -6.34 1.05
C ASN A 147 -16.19 -5.07 0.52
N MET A 148 -16.70 -3.89 0.88
CA MET A 148 -16.09 -2.61 0.52
C MET A 148 -14.62 -2.54 0.97
N ILE A 149 -14.34 -2.82 2.25
CA ILE A 149 -12.98 -2.79 2.81
C ILE A 149 -12.06 -3.76 2.08
N ILE A 150 -12.54 -4.98 1.81
CA ILE A 150 -11.76 -6.01 1.11
C ILE A 150 -11.47 -5.60 -0.33
N ILE A 151 -12.47 -5.05 -1.04
CA ILE A 151 -12.33 -4.58 -2.42
C ILE A 151 -11.31 -3.43 -2.47
N ASP A 152 -11.37 -2.48 -1.54
CA ASP A 152 -10.44 -1.35 -1.50
C ASP A 152 -8.99 -1.80 -1.24
N GLN A 153 -8.79 -2.73 -0.28
CA GLN A 153 -7.47 -3.30 -0.03
C GLN A 153 -6.94 -4.06 -1.26
N LYS A 154 -7.78 -4.87 -1.91
CA LYS A 154 -7.41 -5.62 -3.12
C LYS A 154 -7.05 -4.66 -4.26
N SER A 155 -7.90 -3.67 -4.51
CA SER A 155 -7.70 -2.67 -5.57
C SER A 155 -6.37 -1.94 -5.40
N ARG A 156 -6.08 -1.44 -4.20
CA ARG A 156 -4.82 -0.74 -3.94
C ARG A 156 -3.61 -1.66 -4.07
N MET A 157 -3.68 -2.86 -3.51
CA MET A 157 -2.61 -3.86 -3.65
C MET A 157 -2.32 -4.19 -5.12
N LYS A 158 -3.39 -4.36 -5.92
CA LYS A 158 -3.31 -4.65 -7.34
C LYS A 158 -2.66 -3.50 -8.11
N GLN A 159 -3.02 -2.24 -7.85
CA GLN A 159 -2.37 -1.07 -8.47
C GLN A 159 -0.86 -1.07 -8.27
N TRP A 160 -0.38 -1.38 -7.05
CA TRP A 160 1.06 -1.50 -6.78
C TRP A 160 1.70 -2.65 -7.55
N LEU A 161 1.04 -3.81 -7.60
CA LEU A 161 1.56 -4.98 -8.30
C LEU A 161 1.62 -4.72 -9.82
N GLU A 162 0.59 -4.13 -10.40
CA GLU A 162 0.51 -3.78 -11.81
C GLU A 162 1.61 -2.77 -12.19
N TYR A 163 1.79 -1.71 -11.40
CA TYR A 163 2.85 -0.74 -11.66
C TYR A 163 4.25 -1.37 -11.58
N LEU A 164 4.54 -2.08 -10.49
CA LEU A 164 5.86 -2.68 -10.25
C LEU A 164 6.19 -3.84 -11.21
N THR A 165 5.21 -4.41 -11.90
CA THR A 165 5.42 -5.45 -12.92
C THR A 165 5.17 -4.95 -14.35
N GLY A 166 4.71 -3.70 -14.47
CA GLY A 166 4.49 -3.02 -15.74
C GLY A 166 5.77 -2.45 -16.34
N GLU A 167 5.67 -2.07 -17.62
CA GLU A 167 6.79 -1.52 -18.40
C GLU A 167 7.43 -0.28 -17.73
N GLU A 168 6.61 0.57 -17.11
CA GLU A 168 7.05 1.81 -16.47
C GLU A 168 8.09 1.57 -15.38
N ALA A 169 7.97 0.51 -14.59
CA ALA A 169 8.90 0.21 -13.50
C ALA A 169 10.10 -0.66 -13.93
N ARG A 170 10.15 -1.20 -15.15
CA ARG A 170 11.18 -2.17 -15.57
C ARG A 170 12.61 -1.63 -15.56
N HIS A 171 12.76 -0.32 -15.69
CA HIS A 171 14.07 0.32 -15.57
C HIS A 171 14.63 0.24 -14.15
N ALA A 172 13.77 0.04 -13.13
CA ALA A 172 14.20 -0.11 -11.75
C ALA A 172 14.69 -1.55 -11.47
N PRO A 173 15.77 -1.71 -10.68
CA PRO A 173 16.25 -3.01 -10.24
C PRO A 173 15.13 -3.88 -9.64
N ALA A 174 15.06 -5.15 -10.03
CA ALA A 174 14.04 -6.09 -9.57
C ALA A 174 14.06 -6.26 -8.03
N ALA A 175 15.25 -6.16 -7.43
CA ALA A 175 15.40 -6.18 -5.97
C ALA A 175 14.68 -5.01 -5.29
N LEU A 176 14.72 -3.81 -5.88
CA LEU A 176 14.04 -2.63 -5.35
C LEU A 176 12.52 -2.72 -5.55
N ARG A 177 12.09 -3.21 -6.72
CA ARG A 177 10.66 -3.48 -6.99
C ARG A 177 10.09 -4.50 -6.00
N TYR A 178 10.81 -5.61 -5.80
CA TYR A 178 10.45 -6.62 -4.80
C TYR A 178 10.36 -6.02 -3.39
N TRP A 179 11.38 -5.26 -2.97
CA TRP A 179 11.45 -4.63 -1.67
C TRP A 179 10.30 -3.65 -1.44
N ALA A 180 10.00 -2.77 -2.40
CA ALA A 180 8.88 -1.84 -2.30
C ALA A 180 7.55 -2.56 -2.11
N PHE A 181 7.26 -3.57 -2.93
CA PHE A 181 6.03 -4.34 -2.80
C PHE A 181 5.96 -5.08 -1.45
N ALA A 182 7.02 -5.79 -1.08
CA ALA A 182 7.08 -6.57 0.14
C ALA A 182 6.96 -5.71 1.41
N GLU A 183 7.54 -4.51 1.42
CA GLU A 183 7.43 -3.59 2.55
C GLU A 183 6.12 -2.80 2.57
N MET A 184 5.60 -2.37 1.41
CA MET A 184 4.28 -1.72 1.30
C MET A 184 3.16 -2.59 1.87
N LEU A 185 3.21 -3.90 1.63
CA LEU A 185 2.25 -4.89 2.17
C LEU A 185 2.23 -4.95 3.70
N LYS A 186 3.24 -4.40 4.38
CA LYS A 186 3.34 -4.36 5.85
C LYS A 186 2.90 -3.02 6.44
N GLN A 187 2.58 -2.03 5.60
CA GLN A 187 2.18 -0.68 6.01
C GLN A 187 0.65 -0.56 6.16
N GLY A 188 0.24 -0.04 7.30
CA GLY A 188 -1.14 0.25 7.66
C GLY A 188 -1.52 1.69 7.30
N ASP A 189 -2.34 2.30 8.16
CA ASP A 189 -2.70 3.71 8.06
C ASP A 189 -1.48 4.62 8.25
N TYR A 190 -1.53 5.77 7.59
CA TYR A 190 -0.52 6.81 7.72
C TYR A 190 -0.81 7.69 8.93
N ASP A 191 0.17 7.85 9.82
CA ASP A 191 0.12 8.80 10.92
C ASP A 191 0.78 10.12 10.47
N PRO A 192 -0.01 11.19 10.22
CA PRO A 192 0.52 12.47 9.76
C PRO A 192 1.33 13.22 10.84
N VAL A 193 1.11 12.93 12.12
CA VAL A 193 1.84 13.55 13.22
C VAL A 193 3.25 12.96 13.32
N ARG A 194 3.36 11.64 13.15
CA ARG A 194 4.65 10.93 13.20
C ARG A 194 5.36 10.88 11.84
N GLY A 195 4.66 11.16 10.75
CA GLY A 195 5.20 11.08 9.39
C GLY A 195 5.55 9.64 8.98
N GLU A 196 4.81 8.64 9.47
CA GLU A 196 5.11 7.24 9.20
C GLU A 196 3.84 6.38 9.12
N TYR A 197 3.94 5.23 8.46
CA TYR A 197 2.87 4.25 8.44
C TYR A 197 2.92 3.35 9.67
N ASN A 198 1.74 3.05 10.21
CA ASN A 198 1.58 2.04 11.23
C ASN A 198 1.89 0.64 10.66
N LYS A 199 2.20 -0.31 11.54
CA LYS A 199 2.41 -1.70 11.13
C LYS A 199 1.08 -2.42 10.99
N ARG A 200 0.93 -3.23 9.96
CA ARG A 200 -0.26 -4.09 9.80
C ARG A 200 -0.24 -5.29 10.74
N THR A 201 -1.44 -5.69 11.11
CA THR A 201 -1.80 -6.96 11.76
C THR A 201 -2.89 -7.64 10.92
N ASP A 202 -3.29 -8.84 11.30
CA ASP A 202 -4.40 -9.56 10.64
C ASP A 202 -5.78 -8.91 10.84
N ALA A 203 -5.88 -7.94 11.76
CA ALA A 203 -7.06 -7.12 12.02
C ALA A 203 -6.97 -5.73 11.37
N THR A 204 -5.94 -5.44 10.56
CA THR A 204 -5.80 -4.13 9.92
C THR A 204 -6.79 -3.94 8.77
N VAL A 205 -7.77 -3.09 9.02
CA VAL A 205 -8.79 -2.61 8.08
C VAL A 205 -8.27 -1.54 7.11
N ALA A 206 -7.21 -0.82 7.49
CA ALA A 206 -6.65 0.27 6.69
C ALA A 206 -6.26 -0.19 5.27
N ILE A 207 -6.54 0.64 4.27
CA ILE A 207 -6.09 0.43 2.89
C ILE A 207 -4.56 0.49 2.85
N PHE A 208 -3.92 -0.22 1.91
CA PHE A 208 -2.48 -0.08 1.69
C PHE A 208 -2.10 1.37 1.29
N PRO A 209 -0.82 1.76 1.48
CA PRO A 209 -0.33 3.05 1.01
C PRO A 209 -0.74 3.35 -0.44
N GLU A 210 -1.07 4.60 -0.72
CA GLU A 210 -1.31 5.03 -2.09
C GLU A 210 -0.02 4.94 -2.92
N LEU A 211 -0.15 4.55 -4.18
CA LEU A 211 0.97 4.53 -5.12
C LEU A 211 1.21 5.94 -5.66
N ASP A 212 2.34 6.53 -5.27
CA ASP A 212 2.91 7.75 -5.80
C ASP A 212 4.18 7.36 -6.55
N GLN A 213 4.06 7.29 -7.87
CA GLN A 213 5.15 6.84 -8.74
C GLN A 213 6.38 7.77 -8.64
N GLN A 214 6.18 9.07 -8.43
CA GLN A 214 7.27 10.04 -8.32
C GLN A 214 8.02 9.84 -7.01
N ALA A 215 7.29 9.74 -5.90
CA ALA A 215 7.89 9.48 -4.60
C ALA A 215 8.65 8.13 -4.60
N LEU A 216 8.08 7.11 -5.22
CA LEU A 216 8.70 5.79 -5.34
C LEU A 216 9.99 5.82 -6.19
N ALA A 217 9.98 6.52 -7.31
CA ALA A 217 11.17 6.70 -8.15
C ALA A 217 12.31 7.40 -7.38
N LEU A 218 11.98 8.42 -6.58
CA LEU A 218 12.95 9.09 -5.70
C LEU A 218 13.50 8.14 -4.62
N VAL A 219 12.65 7.30 -4.01
CA VAL A 219 13.11 6.27 -3.07
C VAL A 219 14.11 5.33 -3.76
N PHE A 220 13.81 4.87 -4.97
CA PHE A 220 14.69 3.95 -5.70
C PHE A 220 16.03 4.59 -6.06
N ASP A 221 16.01 5.79 -6.64
CA ASP A 221 17.24 6.51 -7.04
C ASP A 221 18.14 6.80 -5.83
N GLU A 222 17.58 7.29 -4.72
CA GLU A 222 18.38 7.63 -3.53
C GLU A 222 18.95 6.40 -2.82
N VAL A 223 18.19 5.29 -2.75
CA VAL A 223 18.70 4.03 -2.18
C VAL A 223 19.79 3.44 -3.07
N GLU A 224 19.60 3.42 -4.39
CA GLU A 224 20.62 2.91 -5.32
C GLU A 224 21.89 3.77 -5.26
N ARG A 225 21.77 5.10 -5.25
CA ARG A 225 22.91 6.02 -5.12
C ARG A 225 23.68 5.78 -3.84
N ARG A 226 22.99 5.73 -2.70
CA ARG A 226 23.59 5.49 -1.38
C ARG A 226 24.37 4.16 -1.36
N ARG A 227 23.80 3.12 -1.95
CA ARG A 227 24.41 1.78 -2.01
C ARG A 227 25.55 1.68 -3.02
N THR A 228 25.55 2.50 -4.06
CA THR A 228 26.61 2.56 -5.08
C THR A 228 27.67 3.64 -4.81
N GLY A 229 27.57 4.33 -3.67
CA GLY A 229 28.53 5.38 -3.27
C GLY A 229 28.38 6.70 -4.05
N LYS A 230 27.27 6.89 -4.78
CA LYS A 230 26.94 8.14 -5.46
C LYS A 230 26.32 9.11 -4.46
N SER A 231 26.57 10.40 -4.65
CA SER A 231 25.93 11.46 -3.87
C SER A 231 24.44 11.55 -4.18
N SER A 232 23.66 11.94 -3.17
CA SER A 232 22.23 12.28 -3.29
C SER A 232 22.03 13.37 -4.35
N THR A 233 20.93 13.28 -5.10
CA THR A 233 20.53 14.33 -6.05
C THR A 233 19.49 15.27 -5.48
N LEU A 234 18.86 14.88 -4.38
CA LEU A 234 17.84 15.69 -3.72
C LEU A 234 18.47 16.83 -2.93
N SER A 235 18.13 18.06 -3.33
CA SER A 235 18.42 19.25 -2.56
C SER A 235 17.16 19.72 -1.83
N THR A 236 16.90 19.20 -0.64
CA THR A 236 15.92 19.81 0.27
C THR A 236 16.38 21.22 0.64
N GLY A 237 15.46 22.19 0.63
CA GLY A 237 15.76 23.61 0.88
C GLY A 237 16.17 23.92 2.32
N ASP A 238 16.11 22.93 3.21
CA ASP A 238 16.47 22.99 4.63
C ASP A 238 17.51 21.92 4.99
N ASN A 239 18.52 22.31 5.77
CA ASN A 239 19.55 21.43 6.33
C ASN A 239 18.95 20.35 7.23
N ALA A 240 17.87 20.63 7.96
CA ALA A 240 17.21 19.65 8.83
C ALA A 240 16.59 18.50 8.01
N GLN A 241 15.96 18.82 6.87
CA GLN A 241 15.40 17.82 5.95
C GLN A 241 16.51 16.98 5.30
N GLN A 242 17.66 17.58 4.99
CA GLN A 242 18.83 16.83 4.50
C GLN A 242 19.34 15.83 5.54
N ASP A 243 19.45 16.25 6.80
CA ASP A 243 19.89 15.39 7.90
C ASP A 243 18.90 14.25 8.15
N GLU A 244 17.61 14.52 8.07
CA GLU A 244 16.58 13.49 8.17
C GLU A 244 16.68 12.49 7.01
N LEU A 245 16.78 12.94 5.77
CA LEU A 245 16.95 12.07 4.61
C LEU A 245 18.19 11.16 4.77
N ARG A 246 19.32 11.73 5.19
CA ARG A 246 20.54 10.95 5.47
C ARG A 246 20.29 9.86 6.51
N ARG A 247 19.58 10.17 7.60
CA ARG A 247 19.23 9.20 8.66
C ARG A 247 18.27 8.12 8.15
N LEU A 248 17.27 8.50 7.35
CA LEU A 248 16.32 7.56 6.77
C LEU A 248 17.00 6.61 5.78
N LEU A 249 17.90 7.13 4.93
CA LEU A 249 18.71 6.34 4.00
C LEU A 249 19.72 5.45 4.71
N GLN A 250 20.15 5.77 5.94
CA GLN A 250 21.00 4.86 6.70
C GLN A 250 20.25 3.60 7.14
N ASN A 251 19.03 3.80 7.66
CA ASN A 251 18.17 2.73 8.15
C ASN A 251 17.45 1.98 7.03
N GLU A 252 17.20 2.66 5.90
CA GLU A 252 16.50 2.15 4.72
C GLU A 252 15.20 1.42 5.09
N ASN A 253 14.40 2.08 5.93
CA ASN A 253 13.04 1.67 6.19
C ASN A 253 12.16 2.22 5.07
N PHE A 254 11.57 1.32 4.27
CA PHE A 254 10.76 1.71 3.11
C PHE A 254 9.61 2.64 3.50
N GLY A 255 8.80 2.28 4.50
CA GLY A 255 7.62 3.06 4.88
C GLY A 255 7.95 4.50 5.24
N LYS A 256 9.05 4.72 5.98
CA LYS A 256 9.50 6.07 6.36
C LYS A 256 10.11 6.84 5.19
N LEU A 257 10.95 6.19 4.39
CA LEU A 257 11.51 6.81 3.19
C LEU A 257 10.41 7.22 2.21
N TYR A 258 9.44 6.32 2.00
CA TYR A 258 8.33 6.55 1.10
C TYR A 258 7.42 7.69 1.58
N ALA A 259 7.05 7.70 2.87
CA ALA A 259 6.31 8.81 3.47
C ALA A 259 7.06 10.15 3.32
N PHE A 260 8.36 10.16 3.63
CA PHE A 260 9.19 11.36 3.47
C PHE A 260 9.21 11.85 2.01
N MET A 261 9.38 10.95 1.03
CA MET A 261 9.39 11.33 -0.38
C MET A 261 8.03 11.81 -0.87
N GLN A 262 6.92 11.26 -0.36
CA GLN A 262 5.58 11.77 -0.65
C GLN A 262 5.40 13.20 -0.17
N GLU A 263 5.80 13.50 1.07
CA GLU A 263 5.74 14.86 1.60
C GLU A 263 6.67 15.82 0.83
N TYR A 264 7.86 15.36 0.44
CA TYR A 264 8.76 16.12 -0.42
C TYR A 264 8.09 16.44 -1.77
N VAL A 265 7.53 15.46 -2.48
CA VAL A 265 6.82 15.66 -3.75
C VAL A 265 5.63 16.61 -3.59
N ARG A 266 4.86 16.48 -2.50
CA ARG A 266 3.76 17.41 -2.17
C ARG A 266 4.26 18.84 -1.95
N SER A 267 5.42 19.00 -1.32
CA SER A 267 6.01 20.31 -1.06
C SER A 267 6.44 21.04 -2.35
N LEU A 268 6.86 20.29 -3.37
CA LEU A 268 7.29 20.84 -4.67
C LEU A 268 6.13 21.40 -5.50
N LYS A 269 4.90 20.93 -5.28
CA LYS A 269 3.72 21.50 -5.95
C LYS A 269 3.48 22.91 -5.42
N LEU A 270 3.47 23.90 -6.31
CA LEU A 270 3.16 25.30 -5.97
C LEU A 270 1.80 25.37 -5.25
N PRO A 271 1.60 26.22 -4.23
CA PRO A 271 0.31 26.35 -3.54
C PRO A 271 -0.88 26.58 -4.49
N THR A 272 -0.67 27.26 -5.61
CA THR A 272 -1.66 27.49 -6.68
C THR A 272 -1.99 26.27 -7.52
N GLU A 273 -1.09 25.27 -7.58
CA GLU A 273 -1.31 23.97 -8.24
C GLU A 273 -1.87 22.92 -7.28
N ARG A 274 -1.97 23.22 -5.98
CA ARG A 274 -2.58 22.35 -4.94
C ARG A 274 -4.13 22.38 -4.97
N LEU A 275 -4.70 22.55 -6.17
CA LEU A 275 -6.13 22.59 -6.56
C LEU A 275 -6.87 23.92 -6.31
N ILE A 276 -7.04 24.70 -7.40
CA ILE A 276 -8.23 25.55 -7.64
C ILE A 276 -8.99 24.99 -8.86
N ILE A 277 -9.10 23.66 -8.98
CA ILE A 277 -10.02 23.09 -9.98
C ILE A 277 -11.35 22.90 -9.25
N THR A 278 -12.19 23.94 -9.27
CA THR A 278 -13.59 23.88 -8.82
C THR A 278 -14.54 23.38 -9.91
N ASN A 279 -14.01 23.05 -11.08
CA ASN A 279 -14.80 22.49 -12.18
C ASN A 279 -15.16 21.04 -11.85
N GLY A 280 -16.45 20.80 -11.68
CA GLY A 280 -17.03 19.47 -11.48
C GLY A 280 -18.33 19.35 -12.27
N GLU A 281 -18.80 18.11 -12.41
CA GLU A 281 -20.11 17.81 -13.00
C GLU A 281 -21.05 17.29 -11.93
N TRP A 282 -22.30 17.78 -11.94
CA TRP A 282 -23.35 17.20 -11.13
C TRP A 282 -23.86 15.94 -11.83
N LYS A 283 -23.63 14.78 -11.21
CA LYS A 283 -24.15 13.51 -11.70
C LYS A 283 -25.30 13.04 -10.82
N LEU A 284 -26.48 12.86 -11.42
CA LEU A 284 -27.65 12.36 -10.69
C LEU A 284 -27.56 10.83 -10.59
N PHE A 285 -27.58 10.33 -9.35
CA PHE A 285 -27.72 8.91 -9.06
C PHE A 285 -29.12 8.66 -8.50
N PRO A 286 -29.97 7.87 -9.18
CA PRO A 286 -31.29 7.52 -8.68
C PRO A 286 -31.21 6.82 -7.33
N LYS A 287 -32.24 7.03 -6.50
CA LYS A 287 -32.45 6.22 -5.30
C LYS A 287 -32.50 4.74 -5.70
N ASP A 288 -31.81 3.89 -4.94
CA ASP A 288 -31.66 2.44 -5.16
C ASP A 288 -30.73 2.04 -6.33
N SER A 289 -29.92 2.96 -6.86
CA SER A 289 -28.80 2.63 -7.77
C SER A 289 -27.69 1.85 -7.07
N SER A 290 -26.85 1.14 -7.85
CA SER A 290 -25.78 0.33 -7.27
C SER A 290 -24.74 1.25 -6.61
N PRO A 291 -24.28 0.97 -5.37
CA PRO A 291 -23.21 1.72 -4.73
C PRO A 291 -21.93 1.83 -5.59
N SER A 292 -21.68 0.84 -6.45
CA SER A 292 -20.56 0.86 -7.40
C SER A 292 -20.62 2.01 -8.39
N ASP A 293 -21.83 2.44 -8.78
CA ASP A 293 -22.05 3.49 -9.78
C ASP A 293 -21.62 4.86 -9.25
N LEU A 294 -21.69 5.04 -7.93
CA LEU A 294 -21.26 6.24 -7.22
C LEU A 294 -19.73 6.26 -6.99
N THR A 295 -19.13 5.10 -6.69
CA THR A 295 -17.70 5.02 -6.37
C THR A 295 -16.80 4.96 -7.61
N ALA A 296 -17.27 4.34 -8.70
CA ALA A 296 -16.45 4.15 -9.90
C ALA A 296 -15.93 5.47 -10.51
N PRO A 297 -16.71 6.56 -10.61
CA PRO A 297 -16.23 7.85 -11.12
C PRO A 297 -15.20 8.53 -10.22
N LEU A 298 -15.14 8.17 -8.94
CA LEU A 298 -14.23 8.76 -7.95
C LEU A 298 -12.89 7.99 -7.87
N GLN A 299 -12.79 6.82 -8.50
CA GLN A 299 -11.56 6.03 -8.53
C GLN A 299 -10.44 6.79 -9.24
N GLY A 300 -9.28 6.90 -8.58
CA GLY A 300 -8.10 7.61 -9.11
C GLY A 300 -8.00 9.08 -8.70
N TYR A 301 -9.00 9.63 -8.01
CA TYR A 301 -8.93 10.97 -7.41
C TYR A 301 -8.64 10.89 -5.91
N GLN A 302 -7.78 11.76 -5.41
CA GLN A 302 -7.55 11.92 -3.96
C GLN A 302 -8.73 12.68 -3.37
N THR A 303 -9.64 11.98 -2.68
CA THR A 303 -10.79 12.58 -1.98
C THR A 303 -10.51 12.77 -0.48
N LYS A 304 -9.26 13.05 -0.11
CA LYS A 304 -8.90 13.42 1.27
C LYS A 304 -8.86 14.92 1.42
#